data_AF-A0ABC9PCY0-F1
#
_entry.id   AF-A0ABC9PCY0-F1
#
_cell.length_a   1.000
_cell.length_b   1.000
_cell.length_c   1.000
_cell.angle_alpha   90.00
_cell.angle_beta   90.00
_cell.angle_gamma   90.00
#
_symmetry.space_group_name_H-M   'P 1'
#
loop_
_entity.id
_entity.type
_entity.pdbx_description
1 polymer ?
#
loop_
_entity_poly.entity_id
_entity_poly.type
_entity_poly.pdbx_seq_one_letter_code
_entity_poly.pdbx_strand_id
1 'polypeptide(L)'
;MKKHDANSFRDIKKELYKQQKIKREELTMMAIQEEKKSINSTFILLCLSMLFALFFGVYYFSQKIPKANLKYKYNKTVSSVSRESSTTQQDDESEMYRKQDELRMKIVEIVQKKFSFNWTLDNFVELKMGKPGELSSNPTLEEVVAKYGKGSGVSFIDNGLILTYKTRIVDVPRYGSSGHPQEISLSFTSLDSNGEKYYLTNKMAMFLNDSNYLSATKDEFVFNWKPEDMDTLIVGDRNHGKGGMTYQEIVDRFGLPSYTNISGNDTDYSPLSLQANYLIARRSESERKLDRVSLIFKRQEDGSFRLADAKSEFDKDW
;
A
#
# COMPACT_ATOMS: atom_id res chain seq x y z
N MET A 1 -30.46 32.56 54.98
CA MET A 1 -29.81 31.26 54.71
C MET A 1 -29.24 31.30 53.30
N LYS A 2 -27.91 31.25 53.15
CA LYS A 2 -27.17 31.42 51.89
C LYS A 2 -27.55 30.33 50.87
N LYS A 3 -28.01 30.72 49.67
CA LYS A 3 -28.06 29.84 48.48
C LYS A 3 -26.64 29.75 47.90
N HIS A 4 -25.83 28.82 48.39
CA HIS A 4 -24.54 28.49 47.76
C HIS A 4 -24.67 27.21 46.91
N ASP A 5 -24.26 27.34 45.64
CA ASP A 5 -23.41 26.39 44.91
C ASP A 5 -23.93 25.07 44.33
N ALA A 6 -25.14 25.05 43.77
CA ALA A 6 -25.53 23.97 42.84
C ALA A 6 -24.82 24.06 41.47
N ASN A 7 -24.53 25.28 40.98
CA ASN A 7 -23.81 25.47 39.70
C ASN A 7 -22.32 25.11 39.82
N SER A 8 -21.67 25.49 40.93
CA SER A 8 -20.26 25.21 41.20
C SER A 8 -19.97 23.70 41.21
N PHE A 9 -20.83 22.89 41.83
CA PHE A 9 -20.61 21.44 41.89
C PHE A 9 -20.69 20.76 40.51
N ARG A 10 -21.59 21.23 39.64
CA ARG A 10 -21.73 20.70 38.27
C ARG A 10 -20.50 21.05 37.42
N ASP A 11 -19.97 22.25 37.60
CA ASP A 11 -18.81 22.73 36.85
C ASP A 11 -17.53 22.05 37.33
N ILE A 12 -17.38 21.82 38.64
CA ILE A 12 -16.29 21.01 39.21
C ILE A 12 -16.33 19.58 38.65
N LYS A 13 -17.51 18.96 38.55
CA LYS A 13 -17.64 17.60 37.99
C LYS A 13 -17.27 17.53 36.51
N LYS A 14 -17.64 18.55 35.72
CA LYS A 14 -17.23 18.66 34.31
C LYS A 14 -15.73 18.82 34.16
N GLU A 15 -15.12 19.65 35.00
CA GLU A 15 -13.67 19.89 34.96
C GLU A 15 -12.89 18.64 35.39
N LEU A 16 -13.35 17.95 36.44
CA LEU A 16 -12.76 16.68 36.87
C LEU A 16 -12.82 15.62 35.75
N TYR A 17 -13.94 15.57 35.01
CA TYR A 17 -14.09 14.65 33.88
C TYR A 17 -13.13 14.97 32.73
N LYS A 18 -12.95 16.26 32.42
CA LYS A 18 -11.96 16.71 31.42
C LYS A 18 -10.54 16.31 31.84
N GLN A 19 -10.16 16.56 33.09
CA GLN A 19 -8.83 16.20 33.58
C GLN A 19 -8.59 14.68 33.59
N GLN A 20 -9.58 13.88 33.97
CA GLN A 20 -9.48 12.41 33.89
C GLN A 20 -9.39 11.90 32.45
N LYS A 21 -9.98 12.60 31.49
CA LYS A 21 -9.87 12.26 30.07
C LYS A 21 -8.46 12.56 29.56
N ILE A 22 -7.95 13.76 29.80
CA ILE A 22 -6.59 14.18 29.42
C ILE A 22 -5.55 13.23 30.01
N LYS A 23 -5.65 12.92 31.31
CA LYS A 23 -4.71 12.02 31.99
C LYS A 23 -4.73 10.59 31.43
N ARG A 24 -5.90 10.11 30.97
CA ARG A 24 -6.01 8.81 30.28
C ARG A 24 -5.36 8.85 28.91
N GLU A 25 -5.57 9.93 28.15
CA GLU A 25 -4.95 10.12 26.84
C GLU A 25 -3.41 10.19 26.96
N GLU A 26 -2.87 10.92 27.95
CA GLU A 26 -1.43 10.98 28.24
C GLU A 26 -0.85 9.61 28.61
N LEU A 27 -1.53 8.84 29.47
CA LEU A 27 -1.12 7.47 29.82
C LEU A 27 -1.10 6.54 28.61
N THR A 28 -2.11 6.63 27.73
CA THR A 28 -2.14 5.83 26.50
C THR A 28 -1.03 6.22 25.53
N MET A 29 -0.72 7.52 25.39
CA MET A 29 0.36 8.00 24.53
C MET A 29 1.73 7.59 25.07
N MET A 30 1.94 7.63 26.40
CA MET A 30 3.16 7.13 27.04
C MET A 30 3.32 5.61 26.84
N ALA A 31 2.26 4.82 26.99
CA ALA A 31 2.30 3.37 26.76
C ALA A 31 2.63 3.02 25.30
N ILE A 32 2.01 3.70 24.33
CA ILE A 32 2.30 3.53 22.89
C ILE A 32 3.74 3.92 22.58
N GLN A 33 4.27 4.98 23.20
CA GLN A 33 5.65 5.42 22.99
C GLN A 33 6.66 4.43 23.60
N GLU A 34 6.35 3.85 24.75
CA GLU A 34 7.17 2.81 25.39
C GLU A 34 7.18 1.51 24.58
N GLU A 35 6.02 1.06 24.09
CA GLU A 35 5.90 -0.10 23.20
C GLU A 35 6.66 0.13 21.88
N LYS A 36 6.54 1.32 21.28
CA LYS A 36 7.31 1.67 20.07
C LYS A 36 8.81 1.68 20.34
N LYS A 37 9.26 2.14 21.51
CA LYS A 37 10.68 2.12 21.91
C LYS A 37 11.19 0.70 22.14
N SER A 38 10.39 -0.19 22.76
CA SER A 38 10.77 -1.59 22.98
C SER A 38 10.88 -2.35 21.66
N ILE A 39 9.89 -2.21 20.77
CA ILE A 39 9.88 -2.84 19.44
C ILE A 39 11.07 -2.38 18.60
N ASN A 40 11.38 -1.07 18.59
CA ASN A 40 12.52 -0.55 17.84
C ASN A 40 13.86 -1.08 18.38
N SER A 41 13.99 -1.25 19.69
CA SER A 41 15.18 -1.84 20.32
C SER A 41 15.34 -3.33 19.96
N THR A 42 14.26 -4.12 20.04
CA THR A 42 14.29 -5.54 19.67
C THR A 42 14.57 -5.74 18.18
N PHE A 43 14.04 -4.87 17.32
CA PHE A 43 14.32 -4.89 15.87
C PHE A 43 15.80 -4.61 15.57
N ILE A 44 16.40 -3.62 16.23
CA ILE A 44 17.84 -3.32 16.09
C ILE A 44 18.69 -4.53 16.51
N LEU A 45 18.33 -5.18 17.62
CA LEU A 45 19.04 -6.38 18.10
C LEU A 45 18.96 -7.55 17.10
N LEU A 46 17.81 -7.71 16.44
CA LEU A 46 17.56 -8.76 15.44
C LEU A 46 18.29 -8.48 14.12
N CYS A 47 18.41 -7.21 13.71
CA CYS A 47 19.26 -6.83 12.57
C CYS A 47 20.74 -7.10 12.85
N LEU A 48 21.22 -6.78 14.06
CA LEU A 48 22.62 -7.04 14.45
C LEU A 48 22.94 -8.55 14.47
N SER A 49 22.01 -9.40 14.92
CA SER A 49 22.22 -10.86 14.92
C SER A 49 22.20 -11.47 13.52
N MET A 50 21.33 -10.99 12.62
CA MET A 50 21.34 -11.41 11.22
C MET A 50 22.63 -10.99 10.48
N LEU A 51 23.13 -9.78 10.72
CA LEU A 51 24.40 -9.32 10.16
C LEU A 51 25.58 -10.17 10.65
N PHE A 52 25.59 -10.55 11.94
CA PHE A 52 26.59 -11.44 12.50
C PHE A 52 26.55 -12.84 11.85
N ALA A 53 25.35 -13.42 11.68
CA ALA A 53 25.20 -14.74 11.05
C ALA A 53 25.66 -14.76 9.58
N LEU A 54 25.40 -13.69 8.81
CA LEU A 54 25.84 -13.58 7.42
C LEU A 54 27.37 -13.44 7.31
N PHE A 55 28.00 -12.67 8.21
CA PHE A 55 29.44 -12.47 8.19
C PHE A 55 30.21 -13.76 8.49
N PHE A 56 29.76 -14.56 9.47
CA PHE A 56 30.39 -15.84 9.79
C PHE A 56 29.99 -16.97 8.84
N GLY A 57 28.74 -16.99 8.34
CA GLY A 57 28.27 -17.99 7.38
C GLY A 57 29.05 -17.97 6.07
N VAL A 58 29.33 -16.78 5.52
CA VAL A 58 30.14 -16.62 4.30
C VAL A 58 31.61 -16.95 4.56
N TYR A 59 32.16 -16.56 5.72
CA TYR A 59 33.55 -16.86 6.08
C TYR A 59 33.81 -18.35 6.27
N TYR A 60 32.88 -19.09 6.89
CA TYR A 60 32.99 -20.54 7.08
C TYR A 60 32.77 -21.33 5.78
N PHE A 61 31.90 -20.85 4.91
CA PHE A 61 31.62 -21.50 3.62
C PHE A 61 32.74 -21.27 2.58
N SER A 62 33.39 -20.09 2.63
CA SER A 62 34.50 -19.74 1.74
C SER A 62 35.77 -20.56 1.96
N GLN A 63 35.93 -21.21 3.12
CA GLN A 63 37.04 -22.15 3.36
C GLN A 63 36.81 -23.56 2.80
N LYS A 64 35.59 -23.91 2.35
CA LYS A 64 35.23 -25.29 1.97
C LYS A 64 35.06 -25.55 0.46
N ILE A 65 35.38 -24.61 -0.42
CA ILE A 65 35.25 -24.82 -1.88
C ILE A 65 36.61 -25.17 -2.50
N PRO A 66 36.82 -26.39 -3.05
CA PRO A 66 38.00 -26.69 -3.85
C PRO A 66 37.93 -25.95 -5.19
N LYS A 67 39.05 -25.33 -5.60
CA LYS A 67 39.17 -24.59 -6.86
C LYS A 67 39.01 -25.53 -8.07
N ALA A 68 37.82 -25.55 -8.68
CA ALA A 68 37.58 -26.19 -9.96
C ALA A 68 37.92 -25.22 -11.11
N ASN A 69 38.89 -25.62 -11.94
CA ASN A 69 39.27 -24.93 -13.17
C ASN A 69 38.15 -25.02 -14.22
N LEU A 70 37.47 -23.91 -14.50
CA LEU A 70 36.69 -23.75 -15.72
C LEU A 70 37.45 -22.84 -16.68
N LYS A 71 38.06 -23.48 -17.70
CA LYS A 71 38.61 -22.80 -18.88
C LYS A 71 37.47 -22.23 -19.71
N TYR A 72 37.29 -20.92 -19.68
CA TYR A 72 36.66 -20.18 -20.78
C TYR A 72 37.68 -19.26 -21.42
N LYS A 73 37.85 -19.44 -22.73
CA LYS A 73 38.82 -18.77 -23.60
C LYS A 73 38.23 -17.42 -24.02
N TYR A 74 38.68 -16.34 -23.38
CA TYR A 74 38.47 -14.97 -23.85
C TYR A 74 39.83 -14.40 -24.27
N ASN A 75 40.02 -14.18 -25.56
CA ASN A 75 41.20 -13.51 -26.10
C ASN A 75 41.00 -12.00 -26.00
N LYS A 76 41.67 -11.35 -25.06
CA LYS A 76 41.97 -9.92 -25.13
C LYS A 76 43.41 -9.72 -24.71
N THR A 77 44.27 -9.55 -25.71
CA THR A 77 45.64 -9.08 -25.55
C THR A 77 45.58 -7.64 -25.06
N VAL A 78 45.85 -7.38 -23.78
CA VAL A 78 46.36 -6.09 -23.33
C VAL A 78 47.43 -6.35 -22.28
N SER A 79 48.61 -5.86 -22.62
CA SER A 79 49.80 -5.65 -21.81
C SER A 79 49.51 -5.38 -20.33
N SER A 80 50.22 -6.12 -19.48
CA SER A 80 50.44 -5.79 -18.08
C SER A 80 51.33 -4.55 -17.95
N VAL A 81 50.79 -3.47 -17.38
CA VAL A 81 51.60 -2.50 -16.63
C VAL A 81 50.87 -2.16 -15.34
N SER A 82 51.66 -2.20 -14.28
CA SER A 82 51.34 -2.10 -12.86
C SER A 82 50.77 -0.75 -12.41
N ARG A 83 50.07 -0.84 -11.27
CA ARG A 83 50.04 0.12 -10.14
C ARG A 83 49.09 1.33 -10.26
N GLU A 84 48.42 1.57 -9.12
CA GLU A 84 47.64 2.75 -8.70
C GLU A 84 46.15 2.79 -9.08
N SER A 85 45.28 2.42 -8.14
CA SER A 85 44.40 3.39 -7.45
C SER A 85 43.32 2.65 -6.66
N SER A 86 43.32 2.82 -5.33
CA SER A 86 42.31 2.28 -4.41
C SER A 86 41.33 3.36 -3.94
N THR A 87 41.12 4.42 -4.73
CA THR A 87 40.27 5.56 -4.34
C THR A 87 38.95 5.69 -5.11
N THR A 88 38.75 4.96 -6.23
CA THR A 88 37.62 5.23 -7.12
C THR A 88 36.25 4.77 -6.59
N GLN A 89 36.19 3.64 -5.86
CA GLN A 89 34.90 3.09 -5.41
C GLN A 89 34.19 3.95 -4.36
N GLN A 90 34.95 4.66 -3.51
CA GLN A 90 34.38 5.47 -2.45
C GLN A 90 33.84 6.82 -2.96
N ASP A 91 34.46 7.37 -4.00
CA ASP A 91 34.00 8.58 -4.68
C ASP A 91 32.71 8.31 -5.47
N ASP A 92 32.64 7.19 -6.21
CA ASP A 92 31.46 6.79 -7.00
C ASP A 92 30.21 6.55 -6.14
N GLU A 93 30.35 5.86 -5.00
CA GLU A 93 29.23 5.66 -4.06
C GLU A 93 28.72 6.99 -3.50
N SER A 94 29.62 7.90 -3.11
CA SER A 94 29.27 9.21 -2.57
C SER A 94 28.53 10.09 -3.60
N GLU A 95 28.92 10.02 -4.87
CA GLU A 95 28.26 10.75 -5.95
C GLU A 95 26.86 10.19 -6.24
N MET A 96 26.71 8.87 -6.24
CA MET A 96 25.42 8.21 -6.40
C MET A 96 24.41 8.62 -5.32
N TYR A 97 24.80 8.56 -4.04
CA TYR A 97 23.91 8.96 -2.94
C TYR A 97 23.49 10.43 -3.07
N ARG A 98 24.41 11.31 -3.47
CA ARG A 98 24.10 12.72 -3.70
C ARG A 98 23.08 12.92 -4.84
N LYS A 99 23.25 12.22 -5.97
CA LYS A 99 22.30 12.26 -7.09
C LYS A 99 20.91 11.77 -6.67
N GLN A 100 20.85 10.70 -5.87
CA GLN A 100 19.59 10.18 -5.32
C GLN A 100 18.90 11.20 -4.39
N ASP A 101 19.64 11.89 -3.53
CA ASP A 101 19.07 12.93 -2.67
C ASP A 101 18.57 14.14 -3.46
N GLU A 102 19.33 14.59 -4.47
CA GLU A 102 18.89 15.65 -5.38
C GLU A 102 17.60 15.27 -6.12
N LEU A 103 17.51 14.03 -6.62
CA LEU A 103 16.33 13.52 -7.30
C LEU A 103 15.14 13.40 -6.34
N ARG A 104 15.37 12.89 -5.12
CA ARG A 104 14.35 12.80 -4.06
C ARG A 104 13.72 14.17 -3.77
N MET A 105 14.52 15.24 -3.66
CA MET A 105 14.02 16.60 -3.44
C MET A 105 13.13 17.10 -4.59
N LYS A 106 13.39 16.64 -5.82
CA LYS A 106 12.59 17.01 -7.01
C LYS A 106 11.26 16.27 -7.06
N ILE A 107 11.23 14.98 -6.72
CA ILE A 107 10.06 14.12 -6.95
C ILE A 107 9.21 13.81 -5.72
N VAL A 108 9.70 14.09 -4.50
CA VAL A 108 8.99 13.83 -3.24
C VAL A 108 8.62 15.12 -2.51
N GLU A 109 7.42 15.18 -1.95
CA GLU A 109 7.04 16.19 -0.97
C GLU A 109 7.60 15.80 0.41
N ILE A 110 8.75 16.40 0.76
CA ILE A 110 9.48 16.09 1.99
C ILE A 110 8.71 16.52 3.24
N VAL A 111 7.91 17.58 3.15
CA VAL A 111 7.08 18.02 4.26
C VAL A 111 5.80 17.20 4.23
N GLN A 112 5.77 16.06 4.95
CA GLN A 112 4.63 15.15 4.96
C GLN A 112 3.28 15.83 5.20
N LYS A 113 3.23 16.89 6.01
CA LYS A 113 1.98 17.65 6.27
C LYS A 113 1.45 18.41 5.05
N LYS A 114 2.28 18.68 4.05
CA LYS A 114 1.90 19.34 2.79
C LYS A 114 1.47 18.33 1.72
N PHE A 115 1.84 17.07 1.85
CA PHE A 115 1.43 16.05 0.90
C PHE A 115 -0.09 15.83 0.97
N SER A 116 -0.73 15.81 -0.20
CA SER A 116 -2.15 15.47 -0.37
C SER A 116 -2.28 14.36 -1.41
N PHE A 117 -3.07 13.34 -1.10
CA PHE A 117 -3.33 12.25 -2.04
C PHE A 117 -4.44 12.68 -3.00
N ASN A 118 -4.09 12.89 -4.28
CA ASN A 118 -5.00 13.40 -5.30
C ASN A 118 -5.23 12.41 -6.47
N TRP A 119 -4.82 11.15 -6.30
CA TRP A 119 -5.08 10.12 -7.32
C TRP A 119 -6.54 9.70 -7.30
N THR A 120 -7.09 9.52 -8.50
CA THR A 120 -8.43 8.98 -8.74
C THR A 120 -8.32 7.72 -9.59
N LEU A 121 -9.38 6.92 -9.67
CA LEU A 121 -9.44 5.78 -10.57
C LEU A 121 -9.19 6.20 -12.02
N ASP A 122 -9.82 7.28 -12.47
CA ASP A 122 -9.66 7.80 -13.83
C ASP A 122 -8.21 8.14 -14.15
N ASN A 123 -7.54 8.90 -13.27
CA ASN A 123 -6.13 9.28 -13.48
C ASN A 123 -5.21 8.05 -13.46
N PHE A 124 -5.50 7.08 -12.60
CA PHE A 124 -4.74 5.83 -12.56
C PHE A 124 -4.90 5.03 -13.85
N VAL A 125 -6.12 4.91 -14.38
CA VAL A 125 -6.42 4.19 -15.63
C VAL A 125 -5.86 4.93 -16.85
N GLU A 126 -5.94 6.27 -16.86
CA GLU A 126 -5.40 7.12 -17.92
C GLU A 126 -3.87 6.98 -18.05
N LEU A 127 -3.17 6.75 -16.93
CA LEU A 127 -1.74 6.46 -16.95
C LEU A 127 -1.50 5.09 -17.59
N LYS A 128 -1.27 5.09 -18.90
CA LYS A 128 -0.97 3.90 -19.69
C LYS A 128 0.52 3.67 -19.83
N MET A 129 0.92 2.41 -19.72
CA MET A 129 2.22 1.96 -20.18
C MET A 129 2.15 1.74 -21.68
N GLY A 130 3.25 1.99 -22.39
CA GLY A 130 3.42 1.66 -23.79
C GLY A 130 3.45 0.14 -24.00
N LYS A 131 3.70 -0.26 -25.25
CA LYS A 131 3.67 -1.68 -25.63
C LYS A 131 4.78 -2.46 -24.92
N PRO A 132 4.55 -3.75 -24.59
CA PRO A 132 5.61 -4.62 -24.10
C PRO A 132 6.82 -4.59 -25.05
N GLY A 133 8.00 -4.33 -24.49
CA GLY A 133 9.26 -4.24 -25.25
C GLY A 133 9.62 -2.83 -25.76
N GLU A 134 8.73 -1.84 -25.66
CA GLU A 134 8.97 -0.46 -26.12
C GLU A 134 9.09 0.51 -24.92
N LEU A 135 10.06 0.29 -24.03
CA LEU A 135 10.18 1.08 -22.79
C LEU A 135 10.31 2.59 -23.03
N SER A 136 10.96 3.00 -24.12
CA SER A 136 11.12 4.41 -24.48
C SER A 136 9.81 5.12 -24.85
N SER A 137 8.73 4.37 -25.09
CA SER A 137 7.38 4.91 -25.33
C SER A 137 6.59 5.13 -24.03
N ASN A 138 7.09 4.65 -22.89
CA ASN A 138 6.40 4.77 -21.61
C ASN A 138 6.57 6.18 -21.03
N PRO A 139 5.60 6.66 -20.23
CA PRO A 139 5.72 7.93 -19.52
C PRO A 139 7.00 8.00 -18.69
N THR A 140 7.65 9.16 -18.71
CA THR A 140 8.86 9.38 -17.91
C THR A 140 8.49 9.78 -16.48
N LEU A 141 9.44 9.64 -15.56
CA LEU A 141 9.28 10.12 -14.19
C LEU A 141 8.95 11.62 -14.13
N GLU A 142 9.63 12.42 -14.95
CA GLU A 142 9.41 13.87 -15.03
C GLU A 142 8.00 14.19 -15.53
N GLU A 143 7.53 13.50 -16.57
CA GLU A 143 6.17 13.66 -17.10
C GLU A 143 5.11 13.28 -16.04
N VAL A 144 5.32 12.17 -15.33
CA VAL A 144 4.42 11.72 -14.27
C VAL A 144 4.40 12.71 -13.11
N VAL A 145 5.56 13.18 -12.64
CA VAL A 145 5.64 14.15 -11.54
C VAL A 145 5.07 15.51 -11.95
N ALA A 146 5.28 15.94 -13.21
CA ALA A 146 4.71 17.17 -13.73
C ALA A 146 3.17 17.11 -13.80
N LYS A 147 2.61 15.96 -14.20
CA LYS A 147 1.16 15.79 -14.35
C LYS A 147 0.44 15.49 -13.04
N TYR A 148 0.98 14.57 -12.23
CA TYR A 148 0.31 14.04 -11.04
C TYR A 148 0.90 14.58 -9.72
N GLY A 149 1.93 15.42 -9.80
CA GLY A 149 2.59 16.02 -8.66
C GLY A 149 3.62 15.10 -8.00
N LYS A 150 4.26 15.63 -6.95
CA LYS A 150 5.28 14.90 -6.19
C LYS A 150 4.67 13.75 -5.37
N GLY A 151 5.42 12.67 -5.25
CA GLY A 151 5.08 11.53 -4.40
C GLY A 151 5.23 11.85 -2.91
N SER A 152 4.69 10.95 -2.09
CA SER A 152 4.89 10.94 -0.63
C SER A 152 6.20 10.29 -0.20
N GLY A 153 6.84 9.52 -1.09
CA GLY A 153 8.11 8.85 -0.83
C GLY A 153 8.71 8.24 -2.09
N VAL A 154 9.99 7.90 -2.03
CA VAL A 154 10.72 7.19 -3.07
C VAL A 154 11.65 6.15 -2.47
N SER A 155 11.70 4.97 -3.09
CA SER A 155 12.71 3.95 -2.83
C SER A 155 13.56 3.76 -4.09
N PHE A 156 14.88 3.88 -3.96
CA PHE A 156 15.82 3.61 -5.05
C PHE A 156 16.16 2.12 -5.08
N ILE A 157 16.21 1.55 -6.28
CA ILE A 157 16.60 0.18 -6.58
C ILE A 157 17.68 0.22 -7.67
N ASP A 158 18.46 -0.85 -7.85
CA ASP A 158 19.68 -0.86 -8.66
C ASP A 158 19.61 -0.02 -9.96
N ASN A 159 18.63 -0.27 -10.83
CA ASN A 159 18.46 0.44 -12.10
C ASN A 159 17.17 1.27 -12.15
N GLY A 160 16.67 1.75 -11.02
CA GLY A 160 15.33 2.33 -10.99
C GLY A 160 14.91 2.94 -9.67
N LEU A 161 13.62 3.23 -9.59
CA LEU A 161 12.99 3.67 -8.35
C LEU A 161 11.51 3.31 -8.31
N ILE A 162 10.98 3.31 -7.10
CA ILE A 162 9.55 3.19 -6.84
C ILE A 162 9.11 4.52 -6.23
N LEU A 163 8.27 5.26 -6.94
CA LEU A 163 7.62 6.47 -6.47
C LEU A 163 6.28 6.11 -5.83
N THR A 164 6.09 6.49 -4.58
CA THR A 164 4.89 6.13 -3.80
C THR A 164 4.06 7.37 -3.48
N TYR A 165 2.76 7.30 -3.74
CA TYR A 165 1.74 8.24 -3.28
C TYR A 165 0.88 7.53 -2.26
N LYS A 166 0.93 7.94 -0.99
CA LYS A 166 0.23 7.25 0.09
C LYS A 166 -0.48 8.22 0.99
N THR A 167 -1.77 8.01 1.21
CA THR A 167 -2.53 8.78 2.20
C THR A 167 -1.88 8.65 3.58
N ARG A 168 -1.80 9.72 4.35
CA ARG A 168 -1.31 9.62 5.73
C ARG A 168 -2.34 8.89 6.57
N ILE A 169 -1.88 8.05 7.50
CA ILE A 169 -2.76 7.30 8.41
C ILE A 169 -3.72 8.23 9.17
N VAL A 170 -3.27 9.42 9.55
CA VAL A 170 -4.09 10.42 10.26
C VAL A 170 -5.22 11.01 9.42
N ASP A 171 -5.13 10.92 8.09
CA ASP A 171 -6.13 11.43 7.16
C ASP A 171 -7.08 10.31 6.68
N VAL A 172 -6.85 9.05 7.06
CA VAL A 172 -7.71 7.93 6.68
C VAL A 172 -9.02 8.01 7.46
N PRO A 173 -10.19 8.05 6.79
CA PRO A 173 -11.48 8.02 7.47
C PRO A 173 -11.60 6.74 8.31
N ARG A 174 -12.02 6.88 9.58
CA ARG A 174 -12.27 5.72 10.45
C ARG A 174 -13.47 4.89 10.02
N TYR A 175 -14.38 5.44 9.21
CA TYR A 175 -15.63 4.82 8.77
C TYR A 175 -15.92 5.17 7.31
N GLY A 176 -16.60 4.29 6.57
CA GLY A 176 -17.05 4.53 5.18
C GLY A 176 -15.97 4.40 4.10
N SER A 177 -14.77 3.91 4.45
CA SER A 177 -13.68 3.59 3.53
C SER A 177 -12.94 2.36 4.06
N SER A 178 -11.94 1.88 3.33
CA SER A 178 -11.08 0.76 3.73
C SER A 178 -10.52 0.77 5.14
N GLY A 179 -10.49 1.93 5.79
CA GLY A 179 -9.70 2.11 6.99
C GLY A 179 -8.20 1.90 6.72
N HIS A 180 -7.82 1.73 5.45
CA HIS A 180 -6.45 1.55 5.00
C HIS A 180 -6.02 2.80 4.22
N PRO A 181 -4.77 3.23 4.39
CA PRO A 181 -4.19 4.24 3.51
C PRO A 181 -4.32 3.84 2.04
N GLN A 182 -4.84 4.74 1.21
CA GLN A 182 -4.78 4.56 -0.24
C GLN A 182 -3.32 4.70 -0.67
N GLU A 183 -2.91 3.86 -1.62
CA GLU A 183 -1.54 3.86 -2.11
C GLU A 183 -1.50 3.64 -3.62
N ILE A 184 -0.76 4.50 -4.32
CA ILE A 184 -0.31 4.27 -5.68
C ILE A 184 1.21 4.11 -5.65
N SER A 185 1.70 3.02 -6.22
CA SER A 185 3.13 2.75 -6.36
C SER A 185 3.47 2.62 -7.84
N LEU A 186 4.40 3.46 -8.29
CA LEU A 186 4.85 3.54 -9.68
C LEU A 186 6.32 3.14 -9.74
N SER A 187 6.62 2.06 -10.47
CA SER A 187 8.00 1.61 -10.68
C SER A 187 8.55 2.22 -11.95
N PHE A 188 9.77 2.73 -11.89
CA PHE A 188 10.48 3.27 -13.02
C PHE A 188 11.86 2.63 -13.17
N THR A 189 12.32 2.52 -14.40
CA THR A 189 13.64 1.96 -14.74
C THR A 189 14.38 2.90 -15.67
N SER A 190 15.69 3.06 -15.43
CA SER A 190 16.58 3.77 -16.34
C SER A 190 17.05 2.85 -17.47
N LEU A 191 17.09 3.37 -18.69
CA LEU A 191 17.68 2.68 -19.85
C LEU A 191 19.18 2.95 -19.99
N ASP A 192 19.65 4.07 -19.42
CA ASP A 192 21.06 4.40 -19.38
C ASP A 192 21.67 4.00 -18.02
N SER A 193 22.94 3.63 -18.03
CA SER A 193 23.72 3.33 -16.82
C SER A 193 23.90 4.55 -15.90
N ASN A 194 23.51 5.73 -16.36
CA ASN A 194 23.78 7.00 -15.70
C ASN A 194 22.58 7.50 -14.87
N GLY A 195 21.41 6.87 -15.02
CA GLY A 195 20.19 7.22 -14.29
C GLY A 195 19.63 8.58 -14.65
N GLU A 196 19.83 9.06 -15.89
CA GLU A 196 19.37 10.40 -16.29
C GLU A 196 17.88 10.43 -16.61
N LYS A 197 17.33 9.32 -17.11
CA LYS A 197 15.93 9.26 -17.51
C LYS A 197 15.27 7.94 -17.11
N TYR A 198 14.18 8.06 -16.37
CA TYR A 198 13.42 6.94 -15.82
C TYR A 198 12.09 6.79 -16.54
N TYR A 199 11.78 5.57 -16.99
CA TYR A 199 10.56 5.23 -17.70
C TYR A 199 9.68 4.32 -16.84
N LEU A 200 8.37 4.59 -16.81
CA LEU A 200 7.40 3.81 -16.05
C LEU A 200 7.41 2.35 -16.54
N THR A 201 7.61 1.39 -15.65
CA THR A 201 7.60 -0.05 -15.98
C THR A 201 6.46 -0.80 -15.32
N ASN A 202 5.92 -0.25 -14.23
CA ASN A 202 4.79 -0.84 -13.53
C ASN A 202 4.00 0.23 -12.76
N LYS A 203 2.71 0.00 -12.60
CA LYS A 203 1.84 0.76 -11.69
C LYS A 203 1.04 -0.21 -10.84
N MET A 204 0.78 0.15 -9.58
CA MET A 204 -0.05 -0.62 -8.65
C MET A 204 -0.90 0.36 -7.86
N ALA A 205 -2.20 0.08 -7.78
CA ALA A 205 -3.12 0.70 -6.85
C ALA A 205 -3.40 -0.27 -5.70
N MET A 206 -3.42 0.26 -4.48
CA MET A 206 -3.87 -0.46 -3.29
C MET A 206 -4.88 0.40 -2.54
N PHE A 207 -6.01 -0.22 -2.20
CA PHE A 207 -7.07 0.40 -1.43
C PHE A 207 -7.61 1.71 -2.03
N LEU A 208 -7.53 1.88 -3.36
CA LEU A 208 -8.02 3.06 -4.04
C LEU A 208 -9.54 3.12 -3.92
N ASN A 209 -10.06 4.28 -3.54
CA ASN A 209 -11.48 4.53 -3.44
C ASN A 209 -11.98 5.28 -4.68
N ASP A 210 -13.24 5.09 -5.00
CA ASP A 210 -13.91 5.77 -6.10
C ASP A 210 -15.37 6.03 -5.74
N SER A 211 -15.88 7.21 -6.12
CA SER A 211 -17.22 7.65 -5.77
C SER A 211 -18.33 6.85 -6.44
N ASN A 212 -18.04 6.08 -7.48
CA ASN A 212 -19.02 5.19 -8.12
C ASN A 212 -19.16 3.85 -7.39
N TYR A 213 -18.21 3.51 -6.52
CA TYR A 213 -18.15 2.24 -5.81
C TYR A 213 -18.14 2.46 -4.30
N LEU A 214 -19.16 3.16 -3.81
CA LEU A 214 -19.27 3.58 -2.41
C LEU A 214 -19.50 2.41 -1.45
N SER A 215 -18.98 2.57 -0.23
CA SER A 215 -19.38 1.79 0.92
C SER A 215 -20.51 2.48 1.67
N ALA A 216 -21.38 1.71 2.32
CA ALA A 216 -22.35 2.25 3.26
C ALA A 216 -21.66 2.94 4.43
N THR A 217 -22.22 4.05 4.91
CA THR A 217 -21.85 4.56 6.24
C THR A 217 -22.36 3.61 7.34
N LYS A 218 -21.89 3.83 8.57
CA LYS A 218 -22.26 2.98 9.72
C LYS A 218 -23.77 2.90 9.93
N ASP A 219 -24.48 4.01 9.73
CA ASP A 219 -25.92 4.11 10.01
C ASP A 219 -26.78 3.69 8.81
N GLU A 220 -26.19 3.59 7.61
CA GLU A 220 -26.86 3.15 6.38
C GLU A 220 -26.72 1.63 6.15
N PHE A 221 -25.70 1.00 6.71
CA PHE A 221 -25.41 -0.40 6.42
C PHE A 221 -26.46 -1.34 7.01
N VAL A 222 -27.08 -2.13 6.13
CA VAL A 222 -27.99 -3.22 6.48
C VAL A 222 -27.50 -4.50 5.82
N PHE A 223 -27.34 -5.57 6.61
CA PHE A 223 -26.94 -6.86 6.09
C PHE A 223 -28.17 -7.64 5.62
N ASN A 224 -28.39 -7.67 4.30
CA ASN A 224 -29.56 -8.29 3.66
C ASN A 224 -29.31 -9.70 3.12
N TRP A 225 -28.09 -10.22 3.22
CA TRP A 225 -27.70 -11.50 2.64
C TRP A 225 -28.22 -12.70 3.44
N LYS A 226 -28.65 -13.72 2.72
CA LYS A 226 -28.95 -15.06 3.24
C LYS A 226 -28.07 -16.11 2.54
N PRO A 227 -27.88 -17.29 3.15
CA PRO A 227 -27.12 -18.37 2.52
C PRO A 227 -27.59 -18.72 1.09
N GLU A 228 -28.90 -18.81 0.88
CA GLU A 228 -29.51 -19.13 -0.41
C GLU A 228 -29.28 -18.07 -1.49
N ASP A 229 -28.98 -16.82 -1.11
CA ASP A 229 -28.72 -15.76 -2.08
C ASP A 229 -27.41 -15.99 -2.85
N MET A 230 -26.46 -16.72 -2.27
CA MET A 230 -25.18 -17.02 -2.91
C MET A 230 -25.35 -17.84 -4.18
N ASP A 231 -26.31 -18.76 -4.20
CA ASP A 231 -26.61 -19.61 -5.36
C ASP A 231 -27.26 -18.84 -6.52
N THR A 232 -27.74 -17.63 -6.25
CA THR A 232 -28.38 -16.75 -7.25
C THR A 232 -27.39 -15.82 -7.95
N LEU A 233 -26.11 -15.84 -7.55
CA LEU A 233 -25.08 -14.99 -8.13
C LEU A 233 -24.60 -15.55 -9.46
N ILE A 234 -24.58 -14.70 -10.50
CA ILE A 234 -23.92 -15.05 -11.75
C ILE A 234 -22.46 -14.61 -11.64
N VAL A 235 -21.57 -15.58 -11.38
CA VAL A 235 -20.12 -15.37 -11.30
C VAL A 235 -19.52 -15.59 -12.69
N GLY A 236 -18.79 -14.60 -13.19
CA GLY A 236 -18.13 -14.64 -14.49
C GLY A 236 -16.78 -15.34 -14.46
N ASP A 237 -16.00 -15.11 -15.52
CA ASP A 237 -14.61 -15.57 -15.60
C ASP A 237 -13.80 -15.09 -14.38
N ARG A 238 -13.03 -15.98 -13.77
CA ARG A 238 -12.31 -15.66 -12.53
C ARG A 238 -11.25 -14.57 -12.70
N ASN A 239 -10.64 -14.49 -13.89
CA ASN A 239 -9.54 -13.57 -14.15
C ASN A 239 -10.03 -12.19 -14.59
N HIS A 240 -11.11 -12.16 -15.38
CA HIS A 240 -11.61 -10.94 -16.03
C HIS A 240 -13.04 -10.57 -15.66
N GLY A 241 -13.78 -11.38 -14.90
CA GLY A 241 -15.18 -11.14 -14.52
C GLY A 241 -16.19 -11.23 -15.66
N LYS A 242 -15.75 -11.57 -16.88
CA LYS A 242 -16.62 -11.59 -18.07
C LYS A 242 -17.79 -12.55 -17.87
N GLY A 243 -19.00 -12.07 -18.15
CA GLY A 243 -20.25 -12.82 -17.96
C GLY A 243 -20.83 -12.77 -16.55
N GLY A 244 -20.14 -12.16 -15.59
CA GLY A 244 -20.64 -11.99 -14.22
C GLY A 244 -21.57 -10.79 -14.06
N MET A 245 -22.32 -10.79 -12.95
CA MET A 245 -23.13 -9.65 -12.50
C MET A 245 -22.26 -8.41 -12.34
N THR A 246 -22.80 -7.26 -12.70
CA THR A 246 -22.19 -5.95 -12.44
C THR A 246 -22.25 -5.62 -10.95
N TYR A 247 -21.37 -4.73 -10.50
CA TYR A 247 -21.43 -4.19 -9.14
C TYR A 247 -22.80 -3.57 -8.81
N GLN A 248 -23.38 -2.82 -9.75
CA GLN A 248 -24.66 -2.15 -9.55
C GLN A 248 -25.82 -3.14 -9.36
N GLU A 249 -25.86 -4.22 -10.15
CA GLU A 249 -26.87 -5.28 -9.97
C GLU A 249 -26.83 -5.91 -8.57
N ILE A 250 -25.63 -6.06 -7.98
CA ILE A 250 -25.48 -6.57 -6.61
C ILE A 250 -25.96 -5.53 -5.59
N VAL A 251 -25.57 -4.26 -5.76
CA VAL A 251 -25.99 -3.17 -4.87
C VAL A 251 -27.52 -2.98 -4.90
N ASP A 252 -28.14 -3.04 -6.07
CA ASP A 252 -29.59 -2.91 -6.22
C ASP A 252 -30.35 -4.03 -5.50
N ARG A 253 -29.76 -5.23 -5.42
CA ARG A 253 -30.36 -6.39 -4.77
C ARG A 253 -30.12 -6.45 -3.26
N PHE A 254 -28.90 -6.13 -2.82
CA PHE A 254 -28.46 -6.41 -1.45
C PHE A 254 -28.11 -5.14 -0.65
N GLY A 255 -28.14 -3.98 -1.29
CA GLY A 255 -27.72 -2.71 -0.73
C GLY A 255 -26.21 -2.49 -0.85
N LEU A 256 -25.75 -1.35 -0.32
CA LEU A 256 -24.34 -1.00 -0.33
C LEU A 256 -23.52 -1.94 0.58
N PRO A 257 -22.31 -2.34 0.17
CA PRO A 257 -21.38 -3.10 1.01
C PRO A 257 -20.93 -2.27 2.22
N SER A 258 -20.51 -2.92 3.30
CA SER A 258 -19.91 -2.21 4.43
C SER A 258 -18.51 -1.68 4.12
N TYR A 259 -17.86 -2.25 3.10
CA TYR A 259 -16.54 -1.81 2.65
C TYR A 259 -16.27 -2.17 1.18
N THR A 260 -15.71 -1.21 0.43
CA THR A 260 -15.20 -1.34 -0.94
C THR A 260 -13.77 -0.83 -1.09
N ASN A 261 -12.99 -1.51 -1.93
CA ASN A 261 -11.73 -0.95 -2.40
C ASN A 261 -11.32 -1.47 -3.77
N ILE A 262 -10.48 -0.69 -4.46
CA ILE A 262 -9.92 -1.03 -5.75
C ILE A 262 -8.41 -1.28 -5.60
N SER A 263 -7.96 -2.41 -6.12
CA SER A 263 -6.53 -2.78 -6.12
C SER A 263 -6.12 -3.47 -7.41
N GLY A 264 -4.84 -3.35 -7.78
CA GLY A 264 -4.23 -4.02 -8.94
C GLY A 264 -3.47 -3.08 -9.87
N ASN A 265 -3.05 -3.62 -11.01
CA ASN A 265 -2.13 -2.94 -11.93
C ASN A 265 -2.82 -2.33 -13.17
N ASP A 266 -4.08 -2.69 -13.43
CA ASP A 266 -4.82 -2.30 -14.63
C ASP A 266 -4.06 -2.64 -15.92
N THR A 267 -3.71 -3.91 -16.08
CA THR A 267 -3.12 -4.45 -17.32
C THR A 267 -4.05 -5.47 -17.95
N ASP A 268 -3.86 -5.77 -19.24
CA ASP A 268 -4.69 -6.73 -19.98
C ASP A 268 -4.77 -8.11 -19.29
N TYR A 269 -3.68 -8.53 -18.64
CA TYR A 269 -3.58 -9.81 -17.93
C TYR A 269 -3.91 -9.71 -16.43
N SER A 270 -4.04 -8.48 -15.90
CA SER A 270 -4.29 -8.21 -14.49
C SER A 270 -5.18 -6.97 -14.35
N PRO A 271 -6.47 -7.08 -14.73
CA PRO A 271 -7.41 -5.98 -14.61
C PRO A 271 -7.58 -5.61 -13.13
N LEU A 272 -7.95 -4.34 -12.89
CA LEU A 272 -8.26 -3.86 -11.55
C LEU A 272 -9.34 -4.73 -10.90
N SER A 273 -9.17 -4.96 -9.60
CA SER A 273 -10.12 -5.68 -8.78
C SER A 273 -10.84 -4.72 -7.86
N LEU A 274 -12.16 -4.68 -7.93
CA LEU A 274 -13.00 -4.06 -6.91
C LEU A 274 -13.40 -5.16 -5.93
N GLN A 275 -12.99 -5.02 -4.68
CA GLN A 275 -13.45 -5.90 -3.61
C GLN A 275 -14.60 -5.21 -2.88
N ALA A 276 -15.74 -5.89 -2.77
CA ALA A 276 -16.87 -5.46 -1.95
C ALA A 276 -17.10 -6.48 -0.84
N ASN A 277 -17.14 -6.02 0.40
CA ASN A 277 -17.46 -6.88 1.53
C ASN A 277 -18.72 -6.38 2.24
N TYR A 278 -19.59 -7.33 2.58
CA TYR A 278 -20.72 -7.15 3.47
C TYR A 278 -20.36 -7.89 4.75
N LEU A 279 -20.23 -7.17 5.86
CA LEU A 279 -19.87 -7.78 7.14
C LEU A 279 -20.79 -7.26 8.24
N ILE A 280 -21.37 -8.17 9.01
CA ILE A 280 -22.05 -7.84 10.25
C ILE A 280 -21.48 -8.67 11.39
N ALA A 281 -20.93 -7.98 12.39
CA ALA A 281 -20.53 -8.61 13.63
C ALA A 281 -21.61 -8.38 14.68
N ARG A 282 -22.14 -9.46 15.25
CA ARG A 282 -23.06 -9.39 16.39
C ARG A 282 -22.30 -9.85 17.63
N ARG A 283 -22.32 -9.02 18.67
CA ARG A 283 -21.78 -9.39 19.98
C ARG A 283 -22.89 -10.00 20.81
N SER A 284 -22.72 -11.25 21.22
CA SER A 284 -23.40 -11.79 22.40
C SER A 284 -22.49 -11.65 23.62
N GLU A 285 -22.99 -11.99 24.81
CA GLU A 285 -22.22 -11.94 26.06
C GLU A 285 -20.97 -12.84 26.07
N SER A 286 -20.95 -13.91 25.26
CA SER A 286 -19.90 -14.93 25.26
C SER A 286 -19.20 -15.14 23.92
N GLU A 287 -19.78 -14.72 22.80
CA GLU A 287 -19.25 -15.03 21.47
C GLU A 287 -19.40 -13.85 20.49
N ARG A 288 -18.45 -13.76 19.57
CA ARG A 288 -18.53 -12.85 18.42
C ARG A 288 -18.94 -13.66 17.21
N LYS A 289 -20.21 -13.53 16.82
CA LYS A 289 -20.74 -14.11 15.59
C LYS A 289 -20.51 -13.14 14.44
N LEU A 290 -20.13 -13.66 13.27
CA LEU A 290 -19.79 -12.88 12.09
C LEU A 290 -20.44 -13.51 10.86
N ASP A 291 -21.35 -12.78 10.23
CA ASP A 291 -21.77 -13.09 8.87
C ASP A 291 -21.00 -12.20 7.90
N ARG A 292 -20.50 -12.82 6.83
CA ARG A 292 -19.69 -12.16 5.82
C ARG A 292 -20.03 -12.67 4.43
N VAL A 293 -20.18 -11.73 3.50
CA VAL A 293 -20.09 -11.97 2.05
C VAL A 293 -18.94 -11.13 1.50
N SER A 294 -18.03 -11.77 0.77
CA SER A 294 -16.88 -11.16 0.12
C SER A 294 -16.96 -11.40 -1.37
N LEU A 295 -17.04 -10.31 -2.13
CA LEU A 295 -17.16 -10.34 -3.58
C LEU A 295 -15.94 -9.68 -4.21
N ILE A 296 -15.43 -10.27 -5.28
CA ILE A 296 -14.36 -9.70 -6.10
C ILE A 296 -14.92 -9.49 -7.49
N PHE A 297 -14.87 -8.25 -7.94
CA PHE A 297 -15.21 -7.85 -9.29
C PHE A 297 -13.95 -7.49 -10.05
N LYS A 298 -13.98 -7.67 -11.37
CA LYS A 298 -12.88 -7.30 -12.27
C LYS A 298 -13.34 -6.21 -13.21
N ARG A 299 -12.49 -5.21 -13.41
CA ARG A 299 -12.73 -4.10 -14.35
C ARG A 299 -12.78 -4.64 -15.78
N GLN A 300 -13.77 -4.19 -16.54
CA GLN A 300 -13.95 -4.47 -17.96
C GLN A 300 -13.34 -3.35 -18.80
N GLU A 301 -13.22 -3.57 -20.11
CA GLU A 301 -12.77 -2.54 -21.07
C GLU A 301 -13.67 -1.29 -21.06
N ASP A 302 -14.99 -1.47 -20.87
CA ASP A 302 -15.97 -0.38 -20.77
C ASP A 302 -15.91 0.38 -19.42
N GLY A 303 -15.03 -0.04 -18.51
CA GLY A 303 -14.85 0.53 -17.18
C GLY A 303 -15.78 -0.02 -16.10
N SER A 304 -16.76 -0.84 -16.47
CA SER A 304 -17.63 -1.52 -15.49
C SER A 304 -16.86 -2.57 -14.69
N PHE A 305 -17.37 -2.94 -13.51
CA PHE A 305 -16.83 -4.03 -12.71
C PHE A 305 -17.82 -5.20 -12.69
N ARG A 306 -17.33 -6.40 -13.03
CA ARG A 306 -18.14 -7.63 -13.08
C ARG A 306 -17.64 -8.72 -12.15
N LEU A 307 -18.56 -9.43 -11.52
CA LEU A 307 -18.31 -10.41 -10.47
C LEU A 307 -17.48 -11.58 -11.02
N ALA A 308 -16.37 -11.87 -10.35
CA ALA A 308 -15.40 -12.90 -10.73
C ALA A 308 -15.15 -13.94 -9.62
N ASP A 309 -15.41 -13.58 -8.36
CA ASP A 309 -15.34 -14.48 -7.21
C ASP A 309 -16.35 -14.05 -6.15
N ALA A 310 -16.96 -15.03 -5.49
CA ALA A 310 -17.92 -14.80 -4.41
C ALA A 310 -17.69 -15.84 -3.31
N LYS A 311 -17.57 -15.37 -2.07
CA LYS A 311 -17.38 -16.22 -0.89
C LYS A 311 -18.26 -15.73 0.23
N SER A 312 -18.77 -16.66 1.02
CA SER A 312 -19.59 -16.34 2.18
C SER A 312 -19.21 -17.19 3.38
N GLU A 313 -19.43 -16.62 4.55
CA GLU A 313 -19.40 -17.27 5.85
C GLU A 313 -20.66 -16.81 6.57
N PHE A 314 -21.56 -17.75 6.85
CA PHE A 314 -22.76 -17.50 7.62
C PHE A 314 -22.68 -18.38 8.87
N ASP A 315 -22.86 -17.75 10.04
CA ASP A 315 -22.93 -18.48 11.29
C ASP A 315 -24.26 -19.27 11.31
N LYS A 316 -24.18 -20.60 11.42
CA LYS A 316 -25.32 -21.52 11.27
C LYS A 316 -26.24 -21.57 12.49
N ASP A 317 -25.77 -21.08 13.64
CA ASP A 317 -26.49 -21.17 14.91
C ASP A 317 -27.30 -19.90 15.20
N TRP A 318 -28.01 -19.42 14.18
CA TRP A 318 -28.86 -18.23 14.27
C TRP A 318 -30.29 -18.56 14.70
#